data_AF-A0A840ZI33-F1
#
_entry.id   AF-A0A840ZI33-F1
#
_cell.length_a   1.000
_cell.length_b   1.000
_cell.length_c   1.000
_cell.angle_alpha   90.00
_cell.angle_beta   90.00
_cell.angle_gamma   90.00
#
_symmetry.space_group_name_H-M   'P 1'
#
loop_
_entity.id
_entity.type
_entity.pdbx_description
1 polymer ?
#
loop_
_entity_poly.entity_id
_entity_poly.type
_entity_poly.pdbx_seq_one_letter_code
_entity_poly.pdbx_strand_id
1 'polypeptide(L)' 'MTFTEDVAAQKSGSLAFLARRVRDAIVLAAGAALALPLIVPFA' A
#
# COMPACT_ATOMS: atom_id res chain seq x y z
N MET A 1 7.92 8.74 -30.02
CA MET A 1 7.35 8.23 -28.76
C MET A 1 6.19 7.34 -29.16
N THR A 2 6.39 6.02 -29.11
CA THR A 2 5.41 5.07 -29.62
C THR A 2 4.39 4.77 -28.53
N PHE A 3 3.09 4.85 -28.86
CA PHE A 3 1.97 4.67 -27.91
C PHE A 3 2.09 3.43 -27.01
N THR A 4 2.77 2.38 -27.49
CA THR A 4 3.01 1.13 -26.76
C THR A 4 3.97 1.28 -25.59
N GLU A 5 4.97 2.16 -25.69
CA GLU A 5 5.91 2.45 -24.59
C GLU A 5 5.24 3.27 -23.50
N ASP A 6 4.39 4.23 -23.85
CA ASP A 6 3.62 5.02 -22.88
C ASP A 6 2.63 4.15 -22.10
N VAL A 7 1.95 3.20 -22.75
CA VAL A 7 1.03 2.26 -22.08
C VAL A 7 1.78 1.31 -21.15
N ALA A 8 2.96 0.82 -21.55
CA ALA A 8 3.80 -0.03 -20.72
C ALA A 8 4.36 0.73 -19.50
N ALA A 9 4.81 1.97 -19.70
CA ALA A 9 5.30 2.85 -18.63
C ALA A 9 4.18 3.22 -17.64
N GLN A 10 2.97 3.48 -18.13
CA GLN A 10 1.81 3.81 -17.30
C GLN A 10 1.33 2.61 -16.47
N LYS A 11 1.35 1.40 -17.05
CA LYS A 11 1.03 0.16 -16.31
C LYS A 11 2.09 -0.17 -15.25
N SER A 12 3.36 0.05 -15.57
CA SER A 12 4.48 -0.10 -14.62
C SER A 12 4.39 0.91 -13.47
N GLY A 13 4.08 2.17 -13.77
CA GLY A 13 3.84 3.21 -12.76
C GLY A 13 2.64 2.93 -11.86
N SER A 14 1.55 2.40 -12.44
CA SER A 14 0.36 1.97 -11.70
C SER A 14 0.66 0.82 -10.72
N LEU A 15 1.40 -0.20 -11.16
CA LEU A 15 1.81 -1.31 -10.29
C LEU A 15 2.75 -0.85 -9.17
N ALA A 16 3.68 0.05 -9.45
CA ALA A 16 4.56 0.63 -8.44
C ALA A 16 3.78 1.46 -7.39
N PHE A 17 2.74 2.18 -7.82
CA PHE A 17 1.84 2.92 -6.93
C PHE A 17 1.02 1.96 -6.05
N LEU A 18 0.46 0.91 -6.65
CA LEU A 18 -0.32 -0.10 -5.93
C LEU A 18 0.55 -0.83 -4.88
N ALA A 19 1.76 -1.24 -5.25
CA ALA A 19 2.69 -1.91 -4.33
C ALA A 19 3.04 -1.02 -3.12
N ARG A 20 3.25 0.28 -3.32
CA ARG A 20 3.47 1.24 -2.22
C ARG A 20 2.23 1.35 -1.32
N ARG A 21 1.04 1.49 -1.90
CA ARG A 21 -0.21 1.57 -1.14
C ARG A 21 -0.49 0.31 -0.33
N VAL A 22 -0.25 -0.87 -0.91
CA VAL A 22 -0.39 -2.15 -0.21
C VAL A 22 0.61 -2.23 0.95
N ARG A 23 1.86 -1.82 0.74
CA ARG A 23 2.87 -1.80 1.82
C ARG A 23 2.46 -0.86 2.95
N ASP A 24 2.01 0.36 2.63
CA ASP A 24 1.53 1.33 3.63
C ASP A 24 0.34 0.77 4.41
N ALA A 25 -0.62 0.14 3.73
CA ALA A 25 -1.78 -0.47 4.36
C ALA A 25 -1.39 -1.64 5.29
N ILE A 26 -0.43 -2.48 4.90
CA ILE A 26 0.09 -3.57 5.73
C ILE A 26 0.78 -3.00 6.98
N VAL A 27 1.61 -1.98 6.83
CA VAL A 27 2.30 -1.34 7.96
C VAL A 27 1.30 -0.70 8.92
N LEU A 28 0.27 -0.02 8.40
CA LEU A 28 -0.80 0.56 9.20
C LEU A 28 -1.60 -0.52 9.94
N ALA A 29 -1.98 -1.61 9.27
CA ALA A 29 -2.71 -2.72 9.86
C ALA A 29 -1.88 -3.44 10.93
N ALA A 30 -0.58 -3.65 10.69
CA ALA A 30 0.33 -4.23 11.66
C ALA A 30 0.50 -3.33 12.90
N GLY A 31 0.66 -2.02 12.69
CA GLY A 31 0.72 -1.04 13.78
C GLY A 31 -0.57 -0.99 14.60
N ALA A 32 -1.73 -1.00 13.93
CA ALA A 32 -3.03 -1.06 14.57
C ALA A 32 -3.23 -2.38 15.35
N ALA A 33 -2.82 -3.52 14.79
CA ALA A 33 -2.90 -4.82 15.45
C ALA A 33 -2.01 -4.90 16.69
N LEU A 34 -0.82 -4.30 16.66
CA LEU A 34 0.06 -4.19 17.83
C LEU A 34 -0.47 -3.20 18.88
N ALA A 35 -1.17 -2.15 18.46
CA ALA A 35 -1.80 -1.18 19.37
C ALA A 35 -3.12 -1.69 19.97
N LEU A 36 -3.84 -2.56 19.26
CA LEU A 36 -5.12 -3.13 19.68
C LEU A 36 -5.10 -3.71 21.11
N PRO A 37 -4.16 -4.60 21.49
CA PRO A 37 -4.11 -5.18 22.83
C PRO A 37 -3.75 -4.17 23.94
N LEU A 38 -3.26 -2.97 23.62
CA LEU A 38 -3.02 -1.90 24.59
C LEU A 38 -4.27 -1.03 24.81
N ILE A 39 -5.14 -0.94 23.80
CA ILE A 39 -6.37 -0.13 23.82
C ILE A 39 -7.56 -0.94 24.35
N VAL A 40 -7.68 -2.21 23.96
CA VAL A 40 -8.78 -3.11 24.36
C VAL A 40 -8.92 -3.35 25.87
N PRO A 41 -7.88 -3.44 26.71
CA PRO A 41 -8.08 -3.72 28.14
C PRO A 41 -8.72 -2.55 28.91
N PHE A 42 -8.84 -1.36 28.30
CA PHE A 42 -9.35 -0.15 28.96
C PHE A 42 -10.57 0.48 28.25
N ALA A 43 -11.12 -0.16 27.21
CA ALA A 43 -12.37 0.24 26.54
C ALA A 43 -13.54 -0.62 27.01
#